data_AF-A0A2D8RQA7-F1
#
_entry.id   AF-A0A2D8RQA7-F1
#
_cell.length_a   1.000
_cell.length_b   1.000
_cell.length_c   1.000
_cell.angle_alpha   90.00
_cell.angle_beta   90.00
_cell.angle_gamma   90.00
#
_symmetry.space_group_name_H-M   'P 1'
#
loop_
_entity.id
_entity.type
_entity.pdbx_description
1 polymer ?
#
loop_
_entity_poly.entity_id
_entity_poly.type
_entity_poly.pdbx_seq_one_letter_code
_entity_poly.pdbx_strand_id
1 'polypeptide(L)'
;MVRAYLSIGSNLGDRAGYLKNGVATIDSFEGISVKQVSPVYRTKPIGPIEQSDFFNAIVEIETSLEPEFLLKRLLQIECKFGRVRNGRWGPRTLDLDIILFGERARKSPNLEIPHPRAIERAFVLQPLKDIAPNVSIEGGSLESALDRIGIDGVHRLIDFDRIQTVGVLGASSNPDRYAYLVLNLLVEKGFSVFPVSLRESSILGIPCGRSISDSESQVETVTLYLSPQRQESVIDELIAAMPQRVIFNPGTESAENRRKLEKAGIECVEACTVVMLQTDQF
;
A
#
# COMPACT_ATOMS: atom_id res chain seq x y z
N MET A 1 4.64 -16.84 -22.64
CA MET A 1 5.04 -15.93 -21.55
C MET A 1 5.73 -16.76 -20.48
N VAL A 2 6.61 -16.15 -19.69
CA VAL A 2 7.36 -16.79 -18.60
C VAL A 2 6.79 -16.30 -17.26
N ARG A 3 6.62 -17.21 -16.31
CA ARG A 3 6.18 -16.85 -14.95
C ARG A 3 7.33 -16.27 -14.15
N ALA A 4 7.09 -15.21 -13.41
CA ALA A 4 8.06 -14.62 -12.49
C ALA A 4 7.40 -14.23 -11.18
N TYR A 5 8.18 -14.18 -10.11
CA TYR A 5 7.75 -13.76 -8.78
C TYR A 5 8.56 -12.54 -8.37
N LEU A 6 7.85 -11.46 -8.04
CA LEU A 6 8.45 -10.20 -7.62
C LEU A 6 8.17 -9.95 -6.15
N SER A 7 9.16 -9.47 -5.40
CA SER A 7 8.94 -8.89 -4.09
C SER A 7 8.63 -7.42 -4.25
N ILE A 8 7.59 -6.95 -3.58
CA ILE A 8 7.20 -5.54 -3.50
C ILE A 8 7.19 -5.10 -2.03
N GLY A 9 7.82 -3.97 -1.73
CA GLY A 9 7.95 -3.49 -0.35
C GLY A 9 7.90 -1.97 -0.22
N SER A 10 7.39 -1.48 0.91
CA SER A 10 7.35 -0.03 1.24
C SER A 10 7.43 0.20 2.75
N ASN A 11 8.17 1.23 3.18
CA ASN A 11 8.19 1.65 4.59
C ASN A 11 8.05 3.15 4.83
N LEU A 12 7.72 3.93 3.80
CA LEU A 12 7.55 5.38 3.91
C LEU A 12 6.13 5.79 3.49
N GLY A 13 5.56 6.79 4.16
CA GLY A 13 4.31 7.44 3.75
C GLY A 13 3.13 6.47 3.65
N ASP A 14 2.37 6.57 2.54
CA ASP A 14 1.24 5.69 2.25
C ASP A 14 1.73 4.32 1.75
N ARG A 15 2.27 3.50 2.67
CA ARG A 15 2.85 2.21 2.37
C ARG A 15 1.91 1.31 1.57
N ALA A 16 0.65 1.20 1.99
CA ALA A 16 -0.33 0.36 1.30
C ALA A 16 -0.70 0.93 -0.09
N GLY A 17 -0.84 2.25 -0.21
CA GLY A 17 -1.03 2.92 -1.49
C GLY A 17 0.13 2.72 -2.45
N TYR A 18 1.38 2.79 -1.96
CA TYR A 18 2.57 2.50 -2.79
C TYR A 18 2.58 1.06 -3.31
N LEU A 19 2.19 0.08 -2.49
CA LEU A 19 2.06 -1.31 -2.97
C LEU A 19 0.94 -1.43 -4.02
N LYS A 20 -0.26 -0.92 -3.73
CA LYS A 20 -1.44 -0.95 -4.63
C LYS A 20 -1.13 -0.31 -5.98
N ASN A 21 -0.61 0.90 -5.96
CA ASN A 21 -0.26 1.66 -7.17
C ASN A 21 0.96 1.09 -7.90
N GLY A 22 1.91 0.51 -7.15
CA GLY A 22 3.05 -0.22 -7.72
C GLY A 22 2.60 -1.43 -8.54
N VAL A 23 1.72 -2.26 -7.99
CA VAL A 23 1.14 -3.42 -8.70
C VAL A 23 0.34 -2.99 -9.92
N ALA A 24 -0.54 -1.98 -9.79
CA ALA A 24 -1.31 -1.47 -10.92
C ALA A 24 -0.39 -0.93 -12.04
N THR A 25 0.70 -0.25 -11.67
CA THR A 25 1.69 0.25 -12.64
C THR A 25 2.43 -0.91 -13.31
N ILE A 26 2.81 -1.97 -12.58
CA ILE A 26 3.41 -3.18 -13.15
C ILE A 26 2.47 -3.80 -14.20
N ASP A 27 1.18 -3.96 -13.88
CA ASP A 27 0.20 -4.60 -14.75
C ASP A 27 -0.12 -3.77 -16.00
N SER A 28 0.07 -2.44 -15.94
CA SER A 28 -0.12 -1.55 -17.09
C SER A 28 0.97 -1.66 -18.17
N PHE A 29 2.11 -2.31 -17.90
CA PHE A 29 3.18 -2.42 -18.88
C PHE A 29 2.91 -3.52 -19.89
N GLU A 30 3.07 -3.17 -21.18
CA GLU A 30 3.01 -4.15 -22.25
C GLU A 30 4.01 -5.30 -22.02
N GLY A 31 3.52 -6.53 -22.18
CA GLY A 31 4.32 -7.73 -21.97
C GLY A 31 4.45 -8.15 -20.50
N ILE A 32 3.70 -7.56 -19.58
CA ILE A 32 3.53 -8.02 -18.20
C ILE A 32 2.03 -8.21 -17.92
N SER A 33 1.68 -9.26 -17.17
CA SER A 33 0.35 -9.49 -16.65
C SER A 33 0.46 -10.01 -15.23
N VAL A 34 -0.08 -9.27 -14.27
CA VAL A 34 -0.21 -9.68 -12.87
C VAL A 34 -1.27 -10.76 -12.76
N LYS A 35 -0.93 -11.87 -12.09
CA LYS A 35 -1.82 -13.03 -11.93
C LYS A 35 -2.44 -13.08 -10.55
N GLN A 36 -1.64 -12.80 -9.54
CA GLN A 36 -2.08 -12.73 -8.15
C GLN A 36 -1.05 -11.97 -7.32
N VAL A 37 -1.49 -11.50 -6.16
CA VAL A 37 -0.66 -10.85 -5.15
C VAL A 37 -0.93 -11.55 -3.82
N SER A 38 0.12 -11.81 -3.04
CA SER A 38 -0.02 -12.36 -1.70
C SER A 38 -0.73 -11.37 -0.77
N PRO A 39 -1.17 -11.81 0.43
CA PRO A 39 -1.47 -10.87 1.51
C PRO A 39 -0.29 -9.93 1.77
N VAL A 40 -0.59 -8.77 2.36
CA VAL A 40 0.42 -7.83 2.84
C VAL A 40 0.92 -8.28 4.20
N TYR A 41 2.23 -8.25 4.38
CA TYR A 41 2.93 -8.60 5.60
C TYR A 41 3.67 -7.40 6.18
N ARG A 42 3.51 -7.15 7.48
CA ARG A 42 4.25 -6.14 8.23
C ARG A 42 5.48 -6.75 8.88
N THR A 43 6.65 -6.14 8.66
CA THR A 43 7.93 -6.54 9.27
C THR A 43 8.75 -5.36 9.76
N LYS A 44 9.63 -5.59 10.74
CA LYS A 44 10.64 -4.60 11.13
C LYS A 44 11.66 -4.38 10.00
N PRO A 45 12.24 -3.17 9.87
CA PRO A 45 13.33 -2.93 8.92
C PRO A 45 14.55 -3.79 9.26
N ILE A 46 15.24 -4.28 8.23
CA ILE A 46 16.54 -4.95 8.41
C ILE A 46 17.66 -3.92 8.33
N GLY A 47 18.50 -3.87 9.36
CA GLY A 47 19.70 -3.04 9.40
C GLY A 47 19.77 -2.20 10.68
N PRO A 48 20.81 -1.36 10.80
CA PRO A 48 21.08 -0.58 12.01
C PRO A 48 20.30 0.75 12.06
N ILE A 49 19.53 1.08 11.02
CA ILE A 49 18.82 2.36 10.94
C ILE A 49 17.39 2.15 11.42
N GLU A 50 16.98 2.87 12.47
CA GLU A 50 15.58 2.88 12.91
C GLU A 50 14.68 3.54 11.87
N GLN A 51 13.62 2.84 11.49
CA GLN A 51 12.66 3.25 10.47
C GLN A 51 11.30 2.64 10.79
N SER A 52 10.25 3.18 10.16
CA SER A 52 8.93 2.56 10.18
C SER A 52 8.97 1.13 9.63
N ASP A 53 8.01 0.32 10.07
CA ASP A 53 7.85 -1.05 9.62
C ASP A 53 7.60 -1.10 8.10
N PHE A 54 8.13 -2.14 7.46
CA PHE A 54 7.88 -2.43 6.06
C PHE A 54 6.55 -3.15 5.89
N PHE A 55 5.82 -2.79 4.85
CA PHE A 55 4.76 -3.62 4.26
C PHE A 55 5.36 -4.32 3.05
N ASN A 56 5.26 -5.65 3.01
CA ASN A 56 5.81 -6.50 1.96
C ASN A 56 4.73 -7.41 1.38
N ALA A 57 4.81 -7.69 0.09
CA ALA A 57 4.00 -8.70 -0.59
C ALA A 57 4.81 -9.36 -1.73
N ILE A 58 4.30 -10.46 -2.25
CA ILE A 58 4.80 -11.11 -3.47
C ILE A 58 3.77 -10.95 -4.58
N VAL A 59 4.24 -10.56 -5.76
CA VAL A 59 3.44 -10.44 -6.99
C VAL A 59 3.84 -11.57 -7.93
N GLU A 60 2.90 -12.43 -8.29
CA GLU A 60 3.07 -13.37 -9.39
C GLU A 60 2.69 -12.67 -10.70
N ILE A 61 3.61 -12.72 -11.66
CA ILE A 61 3.39 -12.19 -13.01
C ILE A 61 3.64 -13.26 -14.08
N GLU A 62 3.02 -13.08 -15.23
CA GLU A 62 3.51 -13.62 -16.49
C GLU A 62 4.09 -12.49 -17.34
N THR A 63 5.21 -12.73 -18.00
CA THR A 63 5.86 -11.73 -18.83
C THR A 63 6.48 -12.30 -20.11
N SER A 64 6.51 -11.51 -21.17
CA SER A 64 7.27 -11.78 -22.39
C SER A 64 8.65 -11.08 -22.40
N LEU A 65 8.95 -10.29 -21.38
CA LEU A 65 10.23 -9.57 -21.27
C LEU A 65 11.34 -10.50 -20.80
N GLU A 66 12.55 -10.32 -21.32
CA GLU A 66 13.73 -10.95 -20.71
C GLU A 66 14.04 -10.31 -19.34
N PRO A 67 14.70 -11.04 -18.42
CA PRO A 67 14.92 -10.60 -17.03
C PRO A 67 15.57 -9.22 -16.89
N GLU A 68 16.53 -8.87 -17.76
CA GLU A 68 17.20 -7.58 -17.72
C GLU A 68 16.29 -6.43 -18.12
N PHE A 69 15.34 -6.66 -19.03
CA PHE A 69 14.34 -5.65 -19.40
C PHE A 69 13.28 -5.52 -18.31
N LEU A 70 12.86 -6.64 -17.71
CA LEU A 70 11.99 -6.63 -16.54
C LEU A 70 12.62 -5.81 -15.40
N LEU A 71 13.89 -6.06 -15.06
CA LEU A 71 14.61 -5.30 -14.03
C LEU A 71 14.61 -3.80 -14.35
N LYS A 72 14.90 -3.41 -15.61
CA LYS A 72 14.85 -2.00 -16.02
C LYS A 72 13.48 -1.38 -15.81
N ARG A 73 12.39 -2.10 -16.09
CA ARG A 73 11.02 -1.62 -15.83
C ARG A 73 10.75 -1.43 -14.35
N LEU A 74 11.12 -2.40 -13.51
CA LEU A 74 10.95 -2.28 -12.06
C LEU A 74 11.70 -1.07 -11.49
N LEU A 75 12.92 -0.82 -11.95
CA LEU A 75 13.70 0.37 -11.55
C LEU A 75 13.05 1.69 -12.00
N GLN A 76 12.41 1.72 -13.17
CA GLN A 76 11.65 2.89 -13.62
C GLN A 76 10.43 3.15 -12.73
N ILE A 77 9.75 2.09 -12.31
CA ILE A 77 8.61 2.17 -11.38
C ILE A 77 9.07 2.71 -10.03
N GLU A 78 10.15 2.16 -9.45
CA GLU A 78 10.73 2.68 -8.21
C GLU A 78 11.01 4.19 -8.28
N CYS A 79 11.60 4.65 -9.39
CA CYS A 79 11.91 6.06 -9.62
C CYS A 79 10.64 6.91 -9.72
N LYS A 80 9.61 6.44 -10.45
CA LYS A 80 8.30 7.11 -10.55
C LYS A 80 7.66 7.32 -9.17
N PHE A 81 7.79 6.34 -8.28
CA PHE A 81 7.27 6.43 -6.90
C PHE A 81 8.22 7.14 -5.92
N GLY A 82 9.22 7.88 -6.42
CA GLY A 82 10.04 8.77 -5.60
C GLY A 82 11.12 8.07 -4.78
N ARG A 83 11.50 6.84 -5.12
CA ARG A 83 12.62 6.17 -4.44
C ARG A 83 13.93 6.90 -4.72
N VAL A 84 14.55 7.45 -3.67
CA VAL A 84 15.88 8.08 -3.73
C VAL A 84 16.92 7.15 -3.08
N ARG A 85 18.00 6.84 -3.81
CA ARG A 85 19.07 5.94 -3.32
C ARG A 85 20.10 6.71 -2.46
N ASN A 86 19.75 6.97 -1.20
CA ASN A 86 20.58 7.71 -0.24
C ASN A 86 21.43 6.82 0.70
N GLY A 87 22.04 5.76 0.15
CA GLY A 87 22.88 4.83 0.91
C GLY A 87 22.25 3.45 1.18
N ARG A 88 23.04 2.55 1.76
CA ARG A 88 22.61 1.18 2.07
C ARG A 88 21.63 1.21 3.24
N TRP A 89 20.50 0.51 3.11
CA TRP A 89 19.42 0.41 4.11
C TRP A 89 18.57 1.67 4.35
N GLY A 90 18.61 2.69 3.50
CA GLY A 90 17.72 3.85 3.65
C GLY A 90 16.23 3.51 3.42
N PRO A 91 15.30 4.33 3.95
CA PRO A 91 13.86 4.16 3.79
C PRO A 91 13.43 4.32 2.32
N ARG A 92 12.33 3.66 1.94
CA ARG A 92 11.89 3.51 0.56
C ARG A 92 10.38 3.68 0.46
N THR A 93 9.95 4.52 -0.47
CA THR A 93 8.55 4.60 -0.91
C THR A 93 8.12 3.30 -1.59
N LEU A 94 8.96 2.75 -2.47
CA LEU A 94 8.72 1.48 -3.15
C LEU A 94 10.02 0.73 -3.43
N ASP A 95 10.00 -0.58 -3.23
CA ASP A 95 11.08 -1.54 -3.50
C ASP A 95 10.57 -2.72 -4.32
N LEU A 96 11.25 -3.00 -5.43
CA LEU A 96 10.87 -4.05 -6.38
C LEU A 96 12.07 -4.92 -6.72
N ASP A 97 12.01 -6.20 -6.31
CA ASP A 97 13.05 -7.19 -6.58
C ASP A 97 12.49 -8.38 -7.37
N ILE A 98 13.23 -8.89 -8.36
CA ILE A 98 12.90 -10.15 -9.05
C ILE A 98 13.38 -11.30 -8.17
N ILE A 99 12.46 -12.11 -7.65
CA ILE A 99 12.78 -13.26 -6.78
C ILE A 99 13.06 -14.51 -7.61
N LEU A 100 12.19 -14.79 -8.59
CA LEU A 100 12.28 -15.94 -9.49
C LEU A 100 11.82 -15.58 -10.89
N PHE A 101 12.37 -16.26 -11.91
CA PHE A 101 12.02 -16.05 -13.31
C PHE A 101 12.08 -17.38 -14.10
N GLY A 102 10.92 -17.98 -14.33
CA GLY A 102 10.79 -19.33 -14.87
C GLY A 102 11.65 -20.33 -14.09
N GLU A 103 12.20 -21.30 -14.80
CA GLU A 103 13.18 -22.27 -14.26
C GLU A 103 14.63 -21.81 -14.49
N ARG A 104 14.83 -20.59 -15.00
CA ARG A 104 16.14 -20.12 -15.47
C ARG A 104 16.91 -19.46 -14.33
N ALA A 105 18.02 -20.06 -13.94
CA ALA A 105 19.05 -19.33 -13.21
C ALA A 105 19.67 -18.26 -14.13
N ARG A 106 19.88 -17.06 -13.60
CA ARG A 106 20.51 -15.96 -14.33
C ARG A 106 21.52 -15.29 -13.43
N LYS A 107 22.73 -15.10 -13.93
CA LYS A 107 23.76 -14.33 -13.24
C LYS A 107 24.42 -13.37 -14.22
N SER A 108 24.35 -12.09 -13.88
CA SER A 108 24.96 -10.99 -14.61
C SER A 108 25.47 -9.96 -13.59
N PRO A 109 26.29 -8.97 -13.99
CA PRO A 109 26.81 -7.97 -13.06
C PRO A 109 25.74 -7.21 -12.26
N ASN A 110 24.53 -7.08 -12.80
CA ASN A 110 23.45 -6.28 -12.22
C ASN A 110 22.20 -7.08 -11.84
N LEU A 111 22.19 -8.40 -12.07
CA LEU A 111 21.02 -9.25 -11.85
C LEU A 111 21.44 -10.68 -11.53
N GLU A 112 20.90 -11.21 -10.43
CA GLU A 112 21.06 -12.59 -9.99
C GLU A 112 19.67 -13.17 -9.68
N ILE A 113 19.33 -14.29 -10.33
CA ILE A 113 18.06 -15.01 -10.21
C ILE A 113 18.38 -16.50 -10.00
N PRO A 114 17.82 -17.17 -8.96
CA PRO A 114 16.98 -16.61 -7.90
C PRO A 114 17.64 -15.46 -7.14
N HIS A 115 16.85 -14.58 -6.54
CA HIS A 115 17.42 -13.46 -5.78
C HIS A 115 18.29 -14.01 -4.64
N PRO A 116 19.57 -13.58 -4.50
CA PRO A 116 20.57 -14.27 -3.69
C PRO A 116 20.27 -14.27 -2.18
N ARG A 117 19.41 -13.35 -1.71
CA ARG A 117 18.96 -13.30 -0.31
C ARG A 117 17.51 -13.75 -0.10
N ALA A 118 16.86 -14.31 -1.11
CA ALA A 118 15.45 -14.72 -0.98
C ALA A 118 15.27 -15.76 0.15
N ILE A 119 16.16 -16.75 0.21
CA ILE A 119 16.14 -17.83 1.20
C ILE A 119 16.45 -17.37 2.63
N GLU A 120 16.97 -16.17 2.80
CA GLU A 120 17.33 -15.58 4.11
C GLU A 120 16.21 -14.69 4.66
N ARG A 121 15.10 -14.52 3.92
CA ARG A 121 14.10 -13.50 4.19
C ARG A 121 12.71 -14.11 4.35
N ALA A 122 12.27 -14.24 5.60
CA ALA A 122 10.94 -14.77 5.91
C ALA A 122 9.82 -13.91 5.29
N PHE A 123 10.01 -12.59 5.20
CA PHE A 123 9.06 -11.68 4.54
C PHE A 123 9.00 -11.82 3.00
N VAL A 124 9.90 -12.60 2.39
CA VAL A 124 9.82 -13.02 0.98
C VAL A 124 9.23 -14.42 0.89
N LEU A 125 9.72 -15.34 1.72
CA LEU A 125 9.33 -16.75 1.66
C LEU A 125 7.89 -16.99 2.12
N GLN A 126 7.43 -16.37 3.20
CA GLN A 126 6.08 -16.58 3.72
C GLN A 126 5.00 -16.10 2.73
N PRO A 127 5.04 -14.86 2.19
CA PRO A 127 4.06 -14.47 1.18
C PRO A 127 4.20 -15.25 -0.14
N LEU A 128 5.40 -15.71 -0.51
CA LEU A 128 5.57 -16.57 -1.68
C LEU A 128 4.91 -17.94 -1.48
N LYS A 129 5.06 -18.53 -0.28
CA LYS A 129 4.41 -19.80 0.08
C LYS A 129 2.89 -19.68 0.04
N ASP A 130 2.32 -18.56 0.47
CA ASP A 130 0.87 -18.34 0.45
C ASP A 130 0.24 -18.44 -0.95
N ILE A 131 0.95 -17.98 -1.98
CA ILE A 131 0.42 -17.93 -3.35
C ILE A 131 0.98 -19.00 -4.29
N ALA A 132 2.15 -19.55 -3.96
CA ALA A 132 2.87 -20.51 -4.79
C ALA A 132 3.64 -21.54 -3.92
N PRO A 133 2.93 -22.38 -3.14
CA PRO A 133 3.53 -23.27 -2.14
C PRO A 133 4.47 -24.34 -2.71
N ASN A 134 4.30 -24.67 -3.99
CA ASN A 134 5.08 -25.72 -4.67
C ASN A 134 6.35 -25.20 -5.36
N VAL A 135 6.62 -23.90 -5.28
CA VAL A 135 7.82 -23.31 -5.86
C VAL A 135 9.05 -23.71 -5.03
N SER A 136 10.17 -23.98 -5.71
CA SER A 136 11.46 -24.24 -5.07
C SER A 136 12.45 -23.11 -5.36
N ILE A 137 13.27 -22.76 -4.38
CA ILE A 137 14.40 -21.84 -4.56
C ILE A 137 15.69 -22.65 -4.35
N GLU A 138 16.58 -22.63 -5.34
CA GLU A 138 17.86 -23.38 -5.32
C GLU A 138 17.70 -24.88 -5.06
N GLY A 139 16.57 -25.47 -5.50
CA GLY A 139 16.25 -26.88 -5.29
C GLY A 139 15.70 -27.23 -3.90
N GLY A 140 15.56 -26.26 -3.00
CA GLY A 140 14.92 -26.42 -1.69
C GLY A 140 13.45 -26.01 -1.69
N SER A 141 12.65 -26.65 -0.83
CA SER A 141 11.26 -26.23 -0.59
C SER A 141 11.19 -24.94 0.24
N LEU A 142 10.12 -24.15 0.06
CA LEU A 142 9.86 -22.97 0.88
C LEU A 142 9.68 -23.34 2.36
N GLU A 143 9.05 -24.49 2.64
CA GLU A 143 8.85 -25.01 4.01
C GLU A 143 10.17 -25.17 4.74
N SER A 144 11.11 -25.91 4.14
CA SER A 144 12.40 -26.20 4.76
C SER A 144 13.27 -24.95 4.94
N ALA A 145 13.07 -23.94 4.10
CA ALA A 145 13.74 -22.65 4.26
C ALA A 145 13.14 -21.86 5.44
N LEU A 146 11.81 -21.80 5.53
CA LEU A 146 11.10 -21.15 6.64
C LEU A 146 11.38 -21.82 7.99
N ASP A 147 11.42 -23.16 8.05
CA ASP A 147 11.78 -23.92 9.25
C ASP A 147 13.17 -23.56 9.79
N ARG A 148 14.08 -23.16 8.90
CA ARG A 148 15.47 -22.81 9.26
C ARG A 148 15.59 -21.40 9.79
N ILE A 149 14.87 -20.45 9.18
CA ILE A 149 15.03 -19.02 9.49
C ILE A 149 13.97 -18.47 10.44
N GLY A 150 12.86 -19.19 10.63
CA GLY A 150 11.71 -18.75 11.41
C GLY A 150 10.87 -17.69 10.70
N ILE A 151 9.67 -17.42 11.24
CA ILE A 151 8.75 -16.37 10.75
C ILE A 151 8.54 -15.26 11.79
N ASP A 152 9.41 -15.20 12.80
CA ASP A 152 9.31 -14.21 13.86
C ASP A 152 9.38 -12.79 13.28
N GLY A 153 8.41 -11.96 13.64
CA GLY A 153 8.29 -10.59 13.13
C GLY A 153 7.67 -10.46 11.74
N VAL A 154 7.18 -11.56 11.14
CA VAL A 154 6.42 -11.54 9.88
C VAL A 154 4.93 -11.66 10.17
N HIS A 155 4.23 -10.53 10.21
CA HIS A 155 2.82 -10.48 10.59
C HIS A 155 1.93 -10.19 9.38
N ARG A 156 1.01 -11.11 9.05
CA ARG A 156 -0.03 -10.84 8.04
C ARG A 156 -0.88 -9.66 8.51
N LEU A 157 -1.03 -8.66 7.65
CA LEU A 157 -1.72 -7.41 7.95
C LEU A 157 -3.11 -7.38 7.33
N ILE A 158 -3.20 -7.52 6.01
CA ILE A 158 -4.44 -7.43 5.23
C ILE A 158 -4.28 -8.20 3.92
N ASP A 159 -5.38 -8.72 3.37
CA ASP A 159 -5.38 -9.24 2.01
C ASP A 159 -5.23 -8.10 1.01
N PHE A 160 -4.44 -8.31 -0.05
CA PHE A 160 -4.06 -7.23 -0.96
C PHE A 160 -5.27 -6.60 -1.69
N ASP A 161 -6.22 -7.42 -2.08
CA ASP A 161 -7.48 -7.01 -2.73
C ASP A 161 -8.43 -6.26 -1.77
N ARG A 162 -8.18 -6.32 -0.46
CA ARG A 162 -8.94 -5.61 0.58
C ARG A 162 -8.33 -4.27 0.95
N ILE A 163 -7.23 -3.84 0.32
CA ILE A 163 -6.64 -2.52 0.55
C ILE A 163 -7.57 -1.43 0.02
N GLN A 164 -8.26 -0.75 0.95
CA GLN A 164 -9.08 0.40 0.63
C GLN A 164 -8.30 1.71 0.68
N THR A 165 -8.64 2.65 -0.20
CA THR A 165 -8.18 4.03 -0.22
C THR A 165 -9.16 4.90 0.57
N VAL A 166 -8.65 5.56 1.61
CA VAL A 166 -9.44 6.39 2.53
C VAL A 166 -9.06 7.86 2.42
N GLY A 167 -10.03 8.71 2.03
CA GLY A 167 -9.88 10.16 2.02
C GLY A 167 -10.10 10.75 3.40
N VAL A 168 -9.11 11.47 3.94
CA VAL A 168 -9.22 12.14 5.25
C VAL A 168 -9.42 13.64 5.03
N LEU A 169 -10.68 14.09 5.09
CA LEU A 169 -11.04 15.48 4.81
C LEU A 169 -10.95 16.34 6.06
N GLY A 170 -10.15 17.41 6.00
CA GLY A 170 -9.79 18.19 7.18
C GLY A 170 -8.60 17.59 7.93
N ALA A 171 -7.71 16.88 7.21
CA ALA A 171 -6.48 16.33 7.75
C ALA A 171 -5.60 17.42 8.40
N SER A 172 -4.90 17.05 9.47
CA SER A 172 -4.05 17.94 10.25
C SER A 172 -2.77 17.23 10.67
N SER A 173 -1.66 17.96 10.73
CA SER A 173 -0.39 17.48 11.28
C SER A 173 -0.33 17.52 12.81
N ASN A 174 -1.32 18.17 13.47
CA ASN A 174 -1.33 18.33 14.91
C ASN A 174 -1.71 17.00 15.61
N PRO A 175 -0.80 16.41 16.44
CA PRO A 175 -1.04 15.14 17.12
C PRO A 175 -2.26 15.12 18.05
N ASP A 176 -2.68 16.28 18.57
CA ASP A 176 -3.83 16.40 19.47
C ASP A 176 -5.19 16.33 18.73
N ARG A 177 -5.18 16.30 17.40
CA ARG A 177 -6.40 16.26 16.57
C ARG A 177 -6.74 14.83 16.21
N TYR A 178 -8.01 14.45 16.35
CA TYR A 178 -8.51 13.14 15.91
C TYR A 178 -8.21 12.83 14.44
N ALA A 179 -8.17 13.84 13.57
CA ALA A 179 -7.80 13.67 12.16
C ALA A 179 -6.36 13.12 12.00
N TYR A 180 -5.42 13.54 12.85
CA TYR A 180 -4.06 13.01 12.86
C TYR A 180 -4.04 11.57 13.38
N LEU A 181 -4.74 11.31 14.49
CA LEU A 181 -4.83 9.97 15.08
C LEU A 181 -5.40 8.95 14.09
N VAL A 182 -6.48 9.30 13.39
CA VAL A 182 -7.08 8.43 12.38
C VAL A 182 -6.20 8.23 11.17
N LEU A 183 -5.54 9.30 10.67
CA LEU A 183 -4.60 9.14 9.58
C LEU A 183 -3.49 8.14 9.95
N ASN A 184 -2.91 8.26 11.14
CA ASN A 184 -1.89 7.33 11.61
C ASN A 184 -2.43 5.89 11.77
N LEU A 185 -3.62 5.72 12.36
CA LEU A 185 -4.23 4.40 12.54
C LEU A 185 -4.56 3.71 11.21
N LEU A 186 -5.05 4.47 10.21
CA LEU A 186 -5.34 3.95 8.88
C LEU A 186 -4.06 3.42 8.22
N VAL A 187 -2.98 4.20 8.24
CA VAL A 187 -1.69 3.79 7.67
C VAL A 187 -1.17 2.53 8.38
N GLU A 188 -1.23 2.48 9.72
CA GLU A 188 -0.76 1.31 10.49
C GLU A 188 -1.61 0.05 10.29
N LYS A 189 -2.90 0.21 9.97
CA LYS A 189 -3.82 -0.90 9.69
C LYS A 189 -3.81 -1.37 8.22
N GLY A 190 -2.96 -0.79 7.37
CA GLY A 190 -2.82 -1.25 5.99
C GLY A 190 -3.80 -0.64 4.99
N PHE A 191 -4.44 0.47 5.35
CA PHE A 191 -5.24 1.25 4.40
C PHE A 191 -4.34 2.17 3.57
N SER A 192 -4.71 2.38 2.31
CA SER A 192 -4.20 3.52 1.55
C SER A 192 -4.91 4.78 2.01
N VAL A 193 -4.20 5.90 2.08
CA VAL A 193 -4.76 7.14 2.63
C VAL A 193 -4.46 8.33 1.73
N PHE A 194 -5.46 9.19 1.60
CA PHE A 194 -5.35 10.45 0.89
C PHE A 194 -5.76 11.61 1.81
N PRO A 195 -4.80 12.28 2.47
CA PRO A 195 -5.10 13.42 3.33
C PRO A 195 -5.48 14.66 2.50
N VAL A 196 -6.62 15.27 2.80
CA VAL A 196 -7.05 16.53 2.19
C VAL A 196 -6.95 17.65 3.21
N SER A 197 -6.10 18.63 2.92
CA SER A 197 -5.84 19.77 3.80
C SER A 197 -5.57 21.04 2.99
N LEU A 198 -6.16 22.16 3.41
CA LEU A 198 -5.88 23.47 2.80
C LEU A 198 -4.64 24.15 3.38
N ARG A 199 -4.08 23.63 4.48
CA ARG A 199 -2.97 24.26 5.22
C ARG A 199 -1.67 23.47 5.10
N GLU A 200 -1.77 22.15 5.21
CA GLU A 200 -0.62 21.25 5.23
C GLU A 200 -0.21 20.88 3.81
N SER A 201 1.08 20.82 3.50
CA SER A 201 1.58 20.25 2.23
C SER A 201 1.80 18.73 2.32
N SER A 202 2.11 18.22 3.50
CA SER A 202 2.25 16.78 3.78
C SER A 202 1.97 16.48 5.25
N ILE A 203 1.47 15.28 5.54
CA ILE A 203 1.26 14.77 6.90
C ILE A 203 1.76 13.32 6.94
N LEU A 204 2.56 12.95 7.95
CA LEU A 204 3.22 11.63 8.04
C LEU A 204 4.10 11.28 6.82
N GLY A 205 4.62 12.30 6.12
CA GLY A 205 5.36 12.12 4.86
C GLY A 205 4.47 11.81 3.64
N ILE A 206 3.15 11.88 3.80
CA ILE A 206 2.16 11.68 2.74
C ILE A 206 1.75 13.05 2.19
N PRO A 207 1.89 13.30 0.87
CA PRO A 207 1.43 14.55 0.26
C PRO A 207 -0.06 14.79 0.49
N CYS A 208 -0.43 16.03 0.79
CA CYS A 208 -1.83 16.42 0.95
C CYS A 208 -2.42 16.97 -0.35
N GLY A 209 -3.62 16.49 -0.70
CA GLY A 209 -4.48 17.15 -1.68
C GLY A 209 -5.13 18.41 -1.11
N ARG A 210 -5.57 19.31 -2.00
CA ARG A 210 -6.42 20.45 -1.68
C ARG A 210 -7.90 20.11 -1.84
N SER A 211 -8.20 19.20 -2.75
CA SER A 211 -9.51 18.59 -2.96
C SER A 211 -9.39 17.06 -2.93
N ILE A 212 -10.51 16.38 -2.69
CA ILE A 212 -10.61 14.93 -2.87
C ILE A 212 -10.31 14.51 -4.32
N SER A 213 -10.59 15.39 -5.30
CA SER A 213 -10.34 15.12 -6.72
C SER A 213 -8.87 15.10 -7.09
N ASP A 214 -7.98 15.58 -6.22
CA ASP A 214 -6.54 15.56 -6.43
C ASP A 214 -5.96 14.15 -6.26
N SER A 215 -6.75 13.17 -5.81
CA SER A 215 -6.31 11.79 -5.66
C SER A 215 -6.14 11.11 -7.01
N GLU A 216 -4.99 10.47 -7.24
CA GLU A 216 -4.74 9.65 -8.43
C GLU A 216 -5.49 8.30 -8.38
N SER A 217 -5.95 7.88 -7.20
CA SER A 217 -6.65 6.63 -6.97
C SER A 217 -8.10 6.90 -6.63
N GLN A 218 -9.00 5.98 -6.98
CA GLN A 218 -10.38 6.06 -6.52
C GLN A 218 -10.41 5.98 -4.98
N VAL A 219 -11.04 6.96 -4.36
CA VAL A 219 -11.27 6.96 -2.91
C VAL A 219 -12.58 6.23 -2.64
N GLU A 220 -12.50 5.13 -1.88
CA GLU A 220 -13.68 4.30 -1.62
C GLU A 220 -14.40 4.71 -0.32
N THR A 221 -13.66 5.16 0.70
CA THR A 221 -14.23 5.71 1.94
C THR A 221 -13.71 7.11 2.20
N VAL A 222 -14.57 8.02 2.63
CA VAL A 222 -14.18 9.34 3.14
C VAL A 222 -14.52 9.46 4.61
N THR A 223 -13.60 9.98 5.41
CA THR A 223 -13.82 10.30 6.83
C THR A 223 -13.68 11.82 7.05
N LEU A 224 -14.73 12.43 7.59
CA LEU A 224 -14.86 13.89 7.71
C LEU A 224 -14.37 14.41 9.07
N TYR A 225 -13.54 15.45 9.04
CA TYR A 225 -13.11 16.25 10.19
C TYR A 225 -13.34 17.76 10.00
N LEU A 226 -14.28 18.10 9.10
CA LEU A 226 -14.71 19.45 8.80
C LEU A 226 -16.02 19.75 9.52
N SER A 227 -16.15 20.95 10.11
CA SER A 227 -17.43 21.38 10.67
C SER A 227 -18.50 21.50 9.58
N PRO A 228 -19.80 21.42 9.90
CA PRO A 228 -20.88 21.50 8.92
C PRO A 228 -20.77 22.68 7.94
N GLN A 229 -20.40 23.87 8.43
CA GLN A 229 -20.23 25.07 7.60
C GLN A 229 -19.07 24.95 6.60
N ARG A 230 -18.03 24.21 6.96
CA ARG A 230 -16.87 23.98 6.10
C ARG A 230 -17.06 22.80 5.15
N GLN A 231 -18.15 22.05 5.30
CA GLN A 231 -18.48 20.94 4.39
C GLN A 231 -19.15 21.44 3.12
N GLU A 232 -19.86 22.57 3.17
CA GLU A 232 -20.57 23.13 2.00
C GLU A 232 -19.66 23.26 0.78
N SER A 233 -18.37 23.56 0.98
CA SER A 233 -17.39 23.68 -0.09
C SER A 233 -16.88 22.35 -0.67
N VAL A 234 -17.20 21.20 -0.06
CA VAL A 234 -16.66 19.89 -0.48
C VAL A 234 -17.73 18.85 -0.79
N ILE A 235 -19.01 19.06 -0.46
CA ILE A 235 -20.07 18.07 -0.72
C ILE A 235 -20.22 17.77 -2.20
N ASP A 236 -20.21 18.79 -3.06
CA ASP A 236 -20.33 18.60 -4.50
C ASP A 236 -19.14 17.82 -5.07
N GLU A 237 -17.94 18.03 -4.52
CA GLU A 237 -16.74 17.26 -4.87
C GLU A 237 -16.86 15.80 -4.43
N LEU A 238 -17.44 15.53 -3.25
CA LEU A 238 -17.70 14.16 -2.79
C LEU A 238 -18.73 13.46 -3.66
N ILE A 239 -19.78 14.16 -4.08
CA ILE A 239 -20.77 13.62 -5.02
C ILE A 239 -20.10 13.31 -6.37
N ALA A 240 -19.21 14.18 -6.86
CA ALA A 240 -18.49 13.92 -8.10
C ALA A 240 -17.49 12.75 -7.98
N ALA A 241 -16.83 12.62 -6.83
CA ALA A 241 -15.88 11.54 -6.56
C ALA A 241 -16.56 10.17 -6.34
N MET A 242 -17.85 10.15 -5.98
CA MET A 242 -18.66 8.95 -5.76
C MET A 242 -17.94 7.90 -4.86
N PRO A 243 -17.48 8.25 -3.65
CA PRO A 243 -17.02 7.24 -2.71
C PRO A 243 -18.18 6.30 -2.35
N GLN A 244 -17.85 5.07 -1.97
CA GLN A 244 -18.87 4.11 -1.52
C GLN A 244 -19.52 4.60 -0.22
N ARG A 245 -18.71 5.20 0.66
CA ARG A 245 -19.13 5.61 1.99
C ARG A 245 -18.47 6.91 2.47
N VAL A 246 -19.23 7.71 3.20
CA VAL A 246 -18.78 8.91 3.92
C VAL A 246 -19.09 8.75 5.41
N ILE A 247 -18.07 8.91 6.26
CA ILE A 247 -18.17 8.83 7.71
C ILE A 247 -18.14 10.24 8.30
N PHE A 248 -19.23 10.60 8.97
CA PHE A 248 -19.38 11.80 9.77
C PHE A 248 -18.89 11.51 11.20
N ASN A 249 -17.71 12.01 11.55
CA ASN A 249 -17.19 11.90 12.92
C ASN A 249 -17.91 12.86 13.88
N PRO A 250 -17.82 12.62 15.21
CA PRO A 250 -18.39 13.52 16.20
C PRO A 250 -18.02 14.99 16.00
N GLY A 251 -19.03 15.85 15.91
CA GLY A 251 -18.89 17.29 15.64
C GLY A 251 -18.84 17.69 14.16
N THR A 252 -19.06 16.73 13.25
CA THR A 252 -19.14 16.97 11.80
C THR A 252 -20.54 16.68 11.24
N GLU A 253 -21.49 16.27 12.05
CA GLU A 253 -22.82 15.85 11.61
C GLU A 253 -23.57 16.98 10.90
N SER A 254 -24.19 16.67 9.75
CA SER A 254 -25.00 17.60 8.98
C SER A 254 -26.12 16.87 8.25
N ALA A 255 -27.35 17.01 8.75
CA ALA A 255 -28.53 16.34 8.17
C ALA A 255 -28.78 16.76 6.71
N GLU A 256 -28.47 18.01 6.35
CA GLU A 256 -28.60 18.49 4.98
C GLU A 256 -27.58 17.83 4.04
N ASN A 257 -26.30 17.85 4.43
CA ASN A 257 -25.23 17.29 3.60
C ASN A 257 -25.37 15.77 3.47
N ARG A 258 -25.75 15.10 4.55
CA ARG A 258 -26.10 13.68 4.54
C ARG A 258 -27.18 13.36 3.51
N ARG A 259 -28.30 14.10 3.49
CA ARG A 259 -29.37 13.90 2.50
C ARG A 259 -28.89 14.10 1.06
N LYS A 260 -27.99 15.06 0.82
CA LYS A 260 -27.41 15.30 -0.52
C LYS A 260 -26.59 14.09 -0.98
N LEU A 261 -25.73 13.55 -0.12
CA LEU A 261 -24.91 12.37 -0.40
C LEU A 261 -25.75 11.10 -0.58
N GLU A 262 -26.70 10.84 0.32
CA GLU A 262 -27.60 9.69 0.23
C GLU A 262 -28.46 9.73 -1.04
N LYS A 263 -28.91 10.93 -1.46
CA LYS A 263 -29.63 11.12 -2.73
C LYS A 263 -28.75 10.81 -3.95
N ALA A 264 -27.44 11.00 -3.84
CA ALA A 264 -26.47 10.60 -4.86
C ALA A 264 -26.11 9.10 -4.80
N GLY A 265 -26.65 8.34 -3.84
CA GLY A 265 -26.40 6.91 -3.67
C GLY A 265 -25.16 6.59 -2.83
N ILE A 266 -24.61 7.57 -2.10
CA ILE A 266 -23.44 7.40 -1.25
C ILE A 266 -23.88 7.03 0.17
N GLU A 267 -23.32 5.96 0.74
CA GLU A 267 -23.61 5.55 2.11
C GLU A 267 -23.08 6.60 3.11
N CYS A 268 -23.91 7.00 4.08
CA CYS A 268 -23.52 7.94 5.12
C CYS A 268 -23.57 7.26 6.50
N VAL A 269 -22.47 7.31 7.24
CA VAL A 269 -22.35 6.71 8.58
C VAL A 269 -21.97 7.79 9.58
N GLU A 270 -22.73 7.93 10.67
CA GLU A 270 -22.38 8.79 11.80
C GLU A 270 -21.70 7.93 12.87
N ALA A 271 -20.37 8.00 12.95
CA ALA A 271 -19.58 7.16 13.84
C ALA A 271 -18.18 7.74 14.10
N CYS A 272 -17.55 7.32 15.19
CA CYS A 272 -16.17 7.67 15.47
C CYS A 272 -15.22 6.72 14.73
N THR A 273 -14.51 7.23 13.73
CA THR A 273 -13.58 6.44 12.91
C THR A 273 -12.47 5.79 13.76
N VAL A 274 -11.98 6.47 14.81
CA VAL A 274 -11.00 5.88 15.75
C VAL A 274 -11.55 4.61 16.39
N VAL A 275 -12.79 4.66 16.88
CA VAL A 275 -13.44 3.53 17.55
C VAL A 275 -13.68 2.39 16.56
N MET A 276 -14.17 2.70 15.36
CA MET A 276 -14.37 1.69 14.30
C MET A 276 -13.07 0.95 13.97
N LEU A 277 -11.96 1.69 13.81
CA LEU A 277 -10.65 1.09 13.55
C LEU A 277 -10.16 0.24 14.72
N GLN A 278 -10.32 0.69 15.96
CA GLN A 278 -9.86 -0.04 17.14
C GLN A 278 -10.69 -1.29 17.47
N THR A 279 -11.94 -1.33 17.02
CA THR A 279 -12.86 -2.45 17.24
C THR A 279 -13.02 -3.36 16.03
N ASP A 280 -12.23 -3.13 14.97
CA ASP A 280 -12.28 -3.85 13.70
C ASP A 280 -13.67 -3.84 13.04
N GLN A 281 -14.36 -2.71 13.16
CA GLN A 281 -15.68 -2.41 12.57
C GLN A 281 -15.60 -1.36 11.45
N PHE A 282 -14.38 -1.03 11.00
CA PHE A 282 -14.16 -0.04 9.95
C PHE A 282 -14.55 -0.58 8.57
#